data_AF-A0A091G1W8-F1
#
_entry.id   AF-A0A091G1W8-F1
#
_cell.length_a   1.000
_cell.length_b   1.000
_cell.length_c   1.000
_cell.angle_alpha   90.00
_cell.angle_beta   90.00
_cell.angle_gamma   90.00
#
_symmetry.space_group_name_H-M   'P 1'
#
loop_
_entity.id
_entity.type
_entity.pdbx_description
1 polymer ?
#
loop_
_entity_poly.entity_id
_entity_poly.type
_entity_poly.pdbx_seq_one_letter_code
_entity_poly.pdbx_strand_id
1 'polypeptide(L)'
;MEKESIFGKHTFSEEEKKKIAQQLAQAVSDKSEADEELKAIKADFKSKIELADSQINGYARKLQSGFEMRSIECNVIRDYEAKTITYLAIDDGRTIDIRPMRQSDLQRPIIEAERADATIN
;
A
#
# COMPACT_ATOMS: atom_id res chain seq x y z
N MET A 1 -73.52 23.55 -25.18
CA MET A 1 -73.00 22.17 -25.23
C MET A 1 -72.27 21.91 -23.92
N GLU A 2 -72.92 21.23 -22.99
CA GLU A 2 -72.27 20.76 -21.75
C GLU A 2 -71.38 19.57 -22.10
N LYS A 3 -70.13 19.59 -21.63
CA LYS A 3 -69.19 18.47 -21.74
C LYS A 3 -69.01 17.90 -20.34
N GLU A 4 -69.44 16.66 -20.15
CA GLU A 4 -69.19 15.89 -18.93
C GLU A 4 -68.11 14.85 -19.22
N SER A 5 -67.14 14.71 -18.32
CA SER A 5 -66.00 13.81 -18.47
C SER A 5 -66.22 12.55 -17.62
N ILE A 6 -66.30 11.40 -18.28
CA ILE A 6 -66.48 10.09 -17.65
C ILE A 6 -65.23 9.26 -17.88
N PHE A 7 -64.77 8.57 -16.83
CA PHE A 7 -63.63 7.65 -16.93
C PHE A 7 -64.03 6.40 -17.70
N GLY A 8 -63.30 6.12 -18.78
CA GLY A 8 -63.47 4.95 -19.63
C GLY A 8 -62.15 4.26 -19.91
N LYS A 9 -62.21 2.96 -20.24
CA LYS A 9 -61.03 2.19 -20.65
C LYS A 9 -60.55 2.68 -22.03
N HIS A 10 -59.37 3.28 -22.06
CA HIS A 10 -58.66 3.58 -23.31
C HIS A 10 -57.90 2.34 -23.78
N THR A 11 -58.04 2.00 -25.06
CA THR A 11 -57.31 0.89 -25.66
C THR A 11 -56.20 1.47 -26.50
N PHE A 12 -54.95 1.13 -26.21
CA PHE A 12 -53.83 1.70 -26.94
C PHE A 12 -53.88 1.35 -28.41
N SER A 13 -53.70 2.36 -29.25
CA SER A 13 -53.48 2.17 -30.69
C SER A 13 -52.12 1.50 -30.93
N GLU A 14 -51.92 0.95 -32.13
CA GLU A 14 -50.63 0.35 -32.50
C GLU A 14 -49.48 1.38 -32.48
N GLU A 15 -49.76 2.65 -32.79
CA GLU A 15 -48.78 3.73 -32.69
C GLU A 15 -48.41 4.04 -31.23
N GLU A 16 -49.41 4.06 -30.33
CA GLU A 16 -49.18 4.26 -28.90
C GLU A 16 -48.37 3.10 -28.31
N LYS A 17 -48.71 1.85 -28.67
CA LYS A 17 -47.94 0.67 -28.28
C LYS A 17 -46.50 0.74 -28.77
N LYS A 18 -46.27 1.20 -30.00
CA LYS A 18 -44.92 1.37 -30.56
C LYS A 18 -44.11 2.41 -29.78
N LYS A 19 -44.72 3.55 -29.41
CA LYS A 19 -44.07 4.56 -28.57
C LYS A 19 -43.74 4.01 -27.19
N ILE A 20 -44.67 3.28 -26.57
CA ILE A 20 -44.45 2.63 -25.27
C ILE A 20 -43.32 1.60 -25.36
N ALA A 21 -43.26 0.81 -26.44
CA ALA A 21 -42.19 -0.16 -26.65
C ALA A 21 -40.82 0.52 -26.80
N GLN A 22 -40.75 1.67 -27.47
CA GLN A 22 -39.52 2.46 -27.58
C GLN A 22 -39.09 3.02 -26.21
N GLN A 23 -40.03 3.57 -25.44
CA GLN A 23 -39.77 4.06 -24.09
C GLN A 23 -39.32 2.93 -23.15
N LEU A 24 -39.92 1.75 -23.28
CA LEU A 24 -39.52 0.57 -22.51
C LEU A 24 -38.09 0.13 -22.88
N ALA A 25 -37.77 0.07 -24.18
CA ALA A 25 -36.44 -0.29 -24.64
C ALA A 25 -35.38 0.69 -24.10
N GLN A 26 -35.68 1.99 -24.13
CA GLN A 26 -34.79 3.01 -23.56
C GLN A 26 -34.61 2.81 -22.05
N ALA A 27 -35.70 2.69 -21.29
CA ALA A 27 -35.64 2.50 -19.85
C ALA A 27 -34.89 1.23 -19.43
N VAL A 28 -34.97 0.16 -20.23
CA VAL A 28 -34.18 -1.06 -20.02
C VAL A 28 -32.69 -0.81 -20.26
N SER A 29 -32.34 -0.07 -21.32
CA SER A 29 -30.95 0.32 -21.60
C SER A 29 -30.39 1.18 -20.47
N ASP A 30 -31.10 2.23 -20.09
CA ASP A 30 -30.70 3.17 -19.03
C ASP A 30 -30.49 2.44 -17.70
N LYS A 31 -31.38 1.48 -17.37
CA LYS A 31 -31.22 0.65 -16.18
C LYS A 31 -29.97 -0.21 -16.26
N SER A 32 -29.70 -0.83 -17.41
CA SER A 32 -28.53 -1.69 -17.59
C SER A 32 -27.24 -0.90 -17.40
N GLU A 33 -27.14 0.30 -17.98
CA GLU A 33 -26.01 1.20 -17.82
C GLU A 33 -25.81 1.60 -16.35
N ALA A 34 -26.87 2.01 -15.67
CA ALA A 34 -26.81 2.35 -14.25
C ALA A 34 -26.37 1.17 -13.36
N ASP A 35 -26.81 -0.06 -13.67
CA ASP A 35 -26.39 -1.27 -12.96
C ASP A 35 -24.90 -1.60 -13.19
N GLU A 36 -24.37 -1.32 -14.38
CA GLU A 36 -22.95 -1.49 -14.70
C GLU A 36 -22.08 -0.45 -13.97
N GLU A 37 -22.48 0.82 -13.97
CA GLU A 37 -21.81 1.89 -13.23
C GLU A 37 -21.77 1.57 -11.73
N LEU A 38 -22.89 1.12 -11.16
CA LEU A 38 -22.96 0.72 -9.75
C LEU A 38 -21.99 -0.43 -9.43
N LYS A 39 -21.86 -1.41 -10.33
CA LYS A 39 -20.90 -2.51 -10.15
C LYS A 39 -19.46 -2.00 -10.18
N ALA A 40 -19.13 -1.11 -11.10
CA ALA A 40 -17.80 -0.52 -11.20
C ALA A 40 -17.44 0.26 -9.92
N ILE A 41 -18.36 1.10 -9.44
CA ILE A 41 -18.18 1.88 -8.20
C ILE A 41 -18.01 0.95 -7.00
N LYS A 42 -18.86 -0.09 -6.87
CA LYS A 42 -18.74 -1.07 -5.79
C LYS A 42 -17.39 -1.79 -5.81
N ALA A 43 -16.87 -2.13 -6.99
CA ALA A 43 -15.57 -2.78 -7.13
C ALA A 43 -14.42 -1.85 -6.69
N ASP A 44 -14.47 -0.57 -7.04
CA ASP A 44 -13.50 0.43 -6.59
C ASP A 44 -13.51 0.57 -5.05
N PHE A 45 -14.69 0.73 -4.45
CA PHE A 45 -14.81 0.80 -3.00
C PHE A 45 -14.38 -0.48 -2.29
N LYS A 46 -14.69 -1.65 -2.85
CA LYS A 46 -14.21 -2.92 -2.32
C LYS A 46 -12.68 -2.99 -2.31
N SER A 47 -12.05 -2.56 -3.40
CA SER A 47 -10.57 -2.52 -3.49
C SER A 47 -9.96 -1.59 -2.45
N LYS A 48 -10.59 -0.43 -2.18
CA LYS A 48 -10.15 0.49 -1.12
C LYS A 48 -10.27 -0.12 0.29
N ILE A 49 -11.34 -0.87 0.55
CA ILE A 49 -11.53 -1.58 1.82
C ILE A 49 -10.47 -2.67 1.99
N GLU A 50 -10.23 -3.49 0.96
CA GLU A 50 -9.20 -4.55 1.01
C GLU A 50 -7.80 -3.98 1.25
N LEU A 51 -7.49 -2.82 0.66
CA LEU A 51 -6.25 -2.10 0.93
C LEU A 51 -6.15 -1.66 2.41
N ALA A 52 -7.22 -1.07 2.96
CA ALA A 52 -7.27 -0.66 4.35
C ALA A 52 -7.12 -1.85 5.30
N ASP A 53 -7.79 -2.97 5.03
CA ASP A 53 -7.67 -4.21 5.79
C ASP A 53 -6.25 -4.78 5.76
N SER A 54 -5.59 -4.74 4.60
CA SER A 54 -4.19 -5.14 4.47
C SER A 54 -3.27 -4.28 5.34
N GLN A 55 -3.49 -2.96 5.35
CA GLN A 55 -2.73 -2.03 6.20
C GLN A 55 -2.98 -2.30 7.68
N ILE A 56 -4.24 -2.48 8.09
CA ILE A 56 -4.62 -2.82 9.47
C ILE A 56 -3.91 -4.10 9.91
N ASN A 57 -3.94 -5.14 9.10
CA ASN A 57 -3.26 -6.39 9.38
C ASN A 57 -1.74 -6.22 9.46
N GLY A 58 -1.15 -5.40 8.60
CA GLY A 58 0.27 -5.03 8.66
C GLY A 58 0.62 -4.35 9.98
N TYR A 59 -0.15 -3.34 10.40
CA TYR A 59 0.06 -2.65 11.67
C TYR A 59 -0.17 -3.55 12.87
N ALA A 60 -1.20 -4.40 12.85
CA ALA A 60 -1.46 -5.38 13.89
C ALA A 60 -0.28 -6.35 14.06
N ARG A 61 0.29 -6.86 12.96
CA ARG A 61 1.48 -7.71 13.01
C ARG A 61 2.70 -6.98 13.56
N LYS A 62 2.94 -5.73 13.12
CA LYS A 62 4.03 -4.91 13.67
C LYS A 62 3.86 -4.71 15.17
N LEU A 63 2.66 -4.33 15.61
CA LEU A 63 2.32 -4.15 17.01
C LEU A 63 2.51 -5.44 17.83
N GLN A 64 2.06 -6.58 17.29
CA GLN A 64 2.24 -7.89 17.93
C GLN A 64 3.71 -8.30 18.03
N SER A 65 4.48 -8.08 16.95
CA SER A 65 5.90 -8.44 16.93
C SER A 65 6.74 -7.58 17.88
N GLY A 66 6.34 -6.31 18.10
CA GLY A 66 7.07 -5.38 18.96
C GLY A 66 8.39 -4.87 18.40
N PHE A 67 8.76 -5.25 17.16
CA PHE A 67 9.97 -4.80 16.49
C PHE A 67 9.72 -4.56 15.00
N GLU A 68 10.46 -3.63 14.40
CA GLU A 68 10.49 -3.42 12.95
C GLU A 68 11.93 -3.59 12.47
N MET A 69 12.17 -4.55 11.57
CA MET A 69 13.47 -4.71 10.93
C MET A 69 13.66 -3.54 9.95
N ARG A 70 14.46 -2.55 10.35
CA ARG A 70 14.82 -1.39 9.53
C ARG A 70 16.31 -1.44 9.21
N SER A 71 16.67 -1.15 7.97
CA SER A 71 18.07 -0.91 7.60
C SER A 71 18.47 0.45 8.17
N ILE A 72 19.30 0.43 9.22
CA ILE A 72 19.83 1.63 9.85
C ILE A 72 21.26 1.80 9.37
N GLU A 73 21.59 2.99 8.83
CA GLU A 73 22.98 3.31 8.54
C GLU A 73 23.76 3.42 9.86
N CYS A 74 24.82 2.63 9.96
CA CYS A 74 25.60 2.49 11.18
C CYS A 74 27.07 2.88 10.95
N ASN A 75 27.63 3.64 11.88
CA ASN A 75 29.07 3.81 12.04
C ASN A 75 29.67 2.55 12.68
N VAL A 76 30.71 2.00 12.06
CA VAL A 76 31.37 0.77 12.52
C VAL A 76 32.66 1.14 13.24
N ILE A 77 32.71 0.93 14.55
CA ILE A 77 33.93 1.09 15.34
C ILE A 77 34.56 -0.28 15.55
N ARG A 78 35.82 -0.43 15.12
CA ARG A 78 36.61 -1.66 15.26
C ARG A 78 37.64 -1.47 16.36
N ASP A 79 37.42 -2.11 17.50
CA ASP A 79 38.38 -2.18 18.58
C ASP A 79 39.21 -3.47 18.44
N TYR A 80 40.43 -3.33 17.94
CA TYR A 80 41.34 -4.45 17.70
C TYR A 80 42.00 -4.99 18.98
N GLU A 81 42.03 -4.21 20.07
CA GLU A 81 42.57 -4.64 21.36
C GLU A 81 41.54 -5.51 22.09
N ALA A 82 40.29 -5.04 22.14
CA ALA A 82 39.17 -5.79 22.70
C ALA A 82 38.63 -6.88 21.75
N LYS A 83 39.06 -6.88 20.48
CA LYS A 83 38.58 -7.76 19.39
C LYS A 83 37.07 -7.69 19.20
N THR A 84 36.49 -6.50 19.28
CA THR A 84 35.04 -6.28 19.14
C THR A 84 34.73 -5.24 18.07
N ILE A 85 33.63 -5.46 17.35
CA ILE A 85 33.06 -4.50 16.39
C ILE A 85 31.75 -3.98 16.98
N THR A 86 31.67 -2.66 17.12
CA THR A 86 30.48 -1.96 17.62
C THR A 86 29.80 -1.24 16.47
N TYR A 87 28.50 -1.48 16.28
CA TYR A 87 27.66 -0.79 15.31
C TYR A 87 26.87 0.30 16.03
N LEU A 88 27.17 1.56 15.71
CA LEU A 88 26.48 2.73 16.26
C LEU A 88 25.55 3.30 15.20
N ALA A 89 24.26 3.47 15.51
CA ALA A 89 23.35 4.18 14.61
C ALA A 89 23.84 5.62 14.39
N ILE A 90 23.81 6.09 13.14
CA ILE A 90 24.28 7.44 12.79
C ILE A 90 23.36 8.52 13.38
N ASP A 91 22.06 8.24 13.48
CA ASP A 91 21.06 9.24 13.86
C ASP A 91 21.11 9.63 15.34
N ASP A 92 21.19 8.65 16.24
CA ASP A 92 21.08 8.86 17.69
C ASP A 92 22.29 8.37 18.49
N GLY A 93 23.31 7.83 17.81
CA GLY A 93 24.53 7.31 18.43
C GLY A 93 24.28 6.09 19.31
N ARG A 94 23.10 5.46 19.26
CA ARG A 94 22.80 4.27 20.06
C ARG A 94 23.54 3.07 19.51
N THR A 95 24.02 2.24 20.43
CA THR A 95 24.64 0.96 20.07
C THR A 95 23.56 -0.01 19.61
N ILE A 96 23.59 -0.35 18.33
CA ILE A 96 22.65 -1.27 17.68
C ILE A 96 23.06 -2.71 17.94
N ASP A 97 24.36 -3.01 17.83
CA ASP A 97 24.90 -4.34 18.06
C ASP A 97 26.39 -4.30 18.42
N ILE A 98 26.85 -5.26 19.21
CA ILE A 98 28.27 -5.49 19.53
C ILE A 98 28.56 -6.95 19.21
N ARG A 99 29.46 -7.18 18.27
CA ARG A 99 29.88 -8.55 17.92
C ARG A 99 31.39 -8.74 18.12
N PRO A 100 31.84 -9.94 18.49
CA PRO A 100 33.26 -10.27 18.44
C PRO A 100 33.76 -10.26 16.99
N MET A 101 34.99 -9.80 16.79
CA MET A 101 35.67 -9.83 15.49
C MET A 101 35.84 -11.26 15.00
N ARG A 102 35.55 -11.50 13.72
CA ARG A 102 35.87 -12.78 13.07
C ARG A 102 37.34 -12.79 12.62
N GLN A 103 37.87 -13.98 12.33
CA GLN A 103 39.26 -14.15 11.87
C GLN A 103 39.58 -13.33 10.60
N SER A 104 38.58 -13.11 9.75
CA SER A 104 38.65 -12.24 8.56
C SER A 104 38.66 -10.74 8.89
N ASP A 105 38.05 -10.33 10.01
CA ASP A 105 37.96 -8.92 10.42
C ASP A 105 39.25 -8.44 11.12
N LEU A 106 40.08 -9.39 11.57
CA LEU A 106 41.40 -9.14 12.18
C LEU A 106 42.47 -8.78 11.14
N GLN A 107 42.19 -8.96 9.84
CA GLN A 107 43.06 -8.49 8.76
C GLN A 107 42.94 -6.97 8.66
N ARG A 108 43.98 -6.24 9.10
CA ARG A 108 44.05 -4.80 8.91
C ARG A 108 44.05 -4.48 7.42
N PRO A 109 43.25 -3.50 6.95
CA PRO A 109 43.37 -3.03 5.59
C PRO A 109 44.77 -2.44 5.39
N ILE A 110 45.43 -2.82 4.30
CA ILE A 110 46.83 -2.47 3.95
C ILE A 110 47.07 -0.94 4.00
N ILE A 111 46.01 -0.15 3.80
CA ILE A 111 46.03 1.33 3.78
C ILE A 111 46.48 1.93 5.14
N GLU A 112 46.22 1.29 6.28
CA GLU A 112 46.66 1.79 7.59
C GLU A 112 48.06 1.33 7.99
N ALA A 113 48.59 0.27 7.37
CA ALA A 113 49.92 -0.25 7.69
C ALA A 113 51.03 0.70 7.18
N GLU A 114 50.84 1.34 6.01
CA GLU A 114 51.85 2.24 5.43
C GLU A 114 52.01 3.57 6.17
N ARG A 115 51.01 4.02 6.95
CA ARG A 115 51.12 5.24 7.77
C ARG A 115 51.89 5.03 9.07
N ALA A 116 51.90 3.81 9.62
CA ALA A 116 52.67 3.49 10.83
C ALA A 116 54.17 3.35 10.51
N ASP A 117 54.50 2.85 9.32
CA ASP A 117 55.90 2.66 8.90
C ASP A 117 56.54 3.94 8.32
N ALA A 118 55.74 4.92 7.89
CA ALA A 118 56.24 6.20 7.38
C ALA A 118 56.72 7.20 8.46
N THR A 119 56.71 6.84 9.74
CA THR A 119 57.26 7.70 10.83
C THR A 119 58.66 7.25 11.28
N ILE A 120 59.26 6.24 10.63
CA ILE A 120 60.66 5.86 10.85
C ILE A 120 61.42 5.96 9.53
N ASN A 121 61.80 7.20 9.18
CA ASN A 121 63.06 7.53 8.52
C ASN A 121 63.31 9.04 8.61
#